data_AF-A0A350IB00-F1
#
_entry.id   AF-A0A350IB00-F1
#
_cell.length_a   1.000
_cell.length_b   1.000
_cell.length_c   1.000
_cell.angle_alpha   90.00
_cell.angle_beta   90.00
_cell.angle_gamma   90.00
#
_symmetry.space_group_name_H-M   'P 1'
#
loop_
_entity.id
_entity.type
_entity.pdbx_description
1 polymer ?
#
loop_
_entity_poly.entity_id
_entity_poly.type
_entity_poly.pdbx_seq_one_letter_code
_entity_poly.pdbx_strand_id
1 'polypeptide(L)'
;NITWIKDAKQNKLVVGSQARILYADAEGRMKIAQAFNDAVAEGQIGPVVLGRDHHDVSGTDSPYRETSNIYDGSKFTADMAIHNVIGDSFRGATWVSIHNGGGVGWGEVINGGFGMLLDGSAEAESKLNNMLFYDVNNGIARRSWARNEEAIFAIKREMERTPGLKVTLANIVDDNIFENI
;
A
#
# COMPACT_ATOMS: atom_id res chain seq x y z
N ASN A 1 -1.77 14.73 7.01
CA ASN A 1 -1.70 13.71 8.09
C ASN A 1 -1.37 14.26 9.47
N ILE A 2 -0.36 15.14 9.63
CA ILE A 2 0.00 15.68 10.96
C ILE A 2 -1.13 16.51 11.60
N THR A 3 -1.74 17.45 10.87
CA THR A 3 -2.89 18.22 11.38
C THR A 3 -4.05 17.29 11.73
N TRP A 4 -4.37 16.36 10.82
CA TRP A 4 -5.40 15.35 11.05
C TRP A 4 -5.21 14.58 12.36
N ILE A 5 -4.04 13.99 12.62
CA ILE A 5 -3.84 13.16 13.81
C ILE A 5 -3.91 13.97 15.12
N LYS A 6 -3.47 15.24 15.11
CA LYS A 6 -3.60 16.17 16.25
C LYS A 6 -5.07 16.41 16.59
N ASP A 7 -5.91 16.56 15.56
CA ASP A 7 -7.32 16.88 15.69
C ASP A 7 -8.22 15.64 15.77
N ALA A 8 -7.70 14.44 15.51
CA ALA A 8 -8.51 13.23 15.37
C ALA A 8 -9.27 12.85 16.66
N LYS A 9 -8.70 13.16 17.83
CA LYS A 9 -9.30 12.89 19.15
C LYS A 9 -10.46 13.84 19.46
N GLN A 10 -10.31 15.13 19.17
CA GLN A 10 -11.36 16.13 19.44
C GLN A 10 -12.61 15.92 18.59
N ASN A 11 -12.46 15.32 17.40
CA ASN A 11 -13.57 15.04 16.49
C ASN A 11 -14.45 13.83 16.90
N LYS A 12 -14.08 13.07 17.95
CA LYS A 12 -14.91 11.98 18.53
C LYS A 12 -15.45 10.95 17.53
N LEU A 13 -14.62 10.56 16.56
CA LEU A 13 -15.02 9.67 15.44
C LEU A 13 -14.99 8.17 15.76
N VAL A 14 -14.64 7.78 16.98
CA VAL A 14 -14.46 6.37 17.35
C VAL A 14 -15.82 5.73 17.64
N VAL A 15 -16.13 4.63 16.95
CA VAL A 15 -17.31 3.79 17.19
C VAL A 15 -16.84 2.33 17.25
N GLY A 16 -17.16 1.62 18.34
CA GLY A 16 -16.72 0.24 18.53
C GLY A 16 -15.27 0.13 19.02
N SER A 17 -14.41 -0.52 18.24
CA SER A 17 -12.99 -0.71 18.60
C SER A 17 -12.24 0.61 18.65
N GLN A 18 -11.20 0.68 19.50
CA GLN A 18 -10.34 1.85 19.60
C GLN A 18 -9.38 1.90 18.40
N ALA A 19 -9.90 2.40 17.26
CA ALA A 19 -9.19 2.44 15.99
C ALA A 19 -8.81 3.87 15.57
N ARG A 20 -7.81 3.97 14.69
CA ARG A 20 -7.38 5.21 14.04
C ARG A 20 -6.87 4.94 12.63
N ILE A 21 -7.05 5.91 11.74
CA ILE A 21 -6.57 5.88 10.36
C ILE A 21 -5.80 7.16 10.04
N LEU A 22 -4.80 7.08 9.17
CA LEU A 22 -4.07 8.19 8.55
C LEU A 22 -3.39 7.68 7.27
N TYR A 23 -2.95 8.59 6.40
CA TYR A 23 -2.13 8.20 5.24
C TYR A 23 -0.64 8.29 5.56
N ALA A 24 0.12 7.33 5.05
CA ALA A 24 1.57 7.26 5.14
C ALA A 24 2.14 6.49 3.92
N ASP A 25 3.34 6.89 3.48
CA ASP A 25 4.14 6.19 2.49
C ASP A 25 4.84 4.95 3.12
N ALA A 26 5.64 4.21 2.34
CA ALA A 26 6.28 2.98 2.80
C ALA A 26 7.08 3.18 4.09
N GLU A 27 7.94 4.21 4.11
CA GLU A 27 8.75 4.56 5.27
C GLU A 27 7.91 4.99 6.46
N GLY A 28 6.90 5.84 6.23
CA GLY A 28 6.00 6.29 7.29
C GLY A 28 5.25 5.11 7.92
N ARG A 29 4.73 4.18 7.11
CA ARG A 29 4.04 2.98 7.61
C ARG A 29 4.98 2.11 8.44
N MET A 30 6.18 1.82 7.94
CA MET A 30 7.17 1.01 8.64
C MET A 30 7.60 1.64 9.96
N LYS A 31 7.91 2.95 9.98
CA LYS A 31 8.33 3.63 11.22
C LYS A 31 7.22 3.69 12.27
N ILE A 32 5.98 3.93 11.86
CA ILE A 32 4.84 3.93 12.78
C ILE A 32 4.59 2.51 13.32
N ALA A 33 4.65 1.50 12.46
CA ALA A 33 4.49 0.10 12.85
C ALA A 33 5.58 -0.35 13.82
N GLN A 34 6.84 0.00 13.57
CA GLN A 34 7.96 -0.26 14.49
C GLN A 34 7.71 0.40 15.85
N ALA A 35 7.36 1.69 15.88
CA ALA A 35 7.11 2.40 17.12
C ALA A 35 5.94 1.80 17.93
N PHE A 36 4.90 1.28 17.25
CA PHE A 36 3.84 0.53 17.94
C PHE A 36 4.36 -0.80 18.49
N ASN A 37 5.12 -1.57 17.71
CA ASN A 37 5.67 -2.84 18.16
C ASN A 37 6.60 -2.67 19.37
N ASP A 38 7.48 -1.67 19.34
CA ASP A 38 8.36 -1.30 20.45
C ASP A 38 7.56 -0.94 21.71
N ALA A 39 6.51 -0.11 21.57
CA ALA A 39 5.66 0.27 22.69
C ALA A 39 4.89 -0.92 23.30
N VAL A 40 4.53 -1.93 22.48
CA VAL A 40 3.95 -3.20 22.98
C VAL A 40 5.01 -4.03 23.71
N ALA A 41 6.22 -4.14 23.16
CA ALA A 41 7.33 -4.87 23.77
C ALA A 41 7.73 -4.29 25.14
N GLU A 42 7.70 -2.96 25.26
CA GLU A 42 7.96 -2.22 26.50
C GLU A 42 6.78 -2.23 27.49
N GLY A 43 5.63 -2.79 27.10
CA GLY A 43 4.42 -2.85 27.94
C GLY A 43 3.72 -1.49 28.14
N GLN A 44 4.01 -0.49 27.31
CA GLN A 44 3.36 0.82 27.36
C GLN A 44 1.91 0.76 26.85
N ILE A 45 1.65 -0.13 25.88
CA ILE A 45 0.34 -0.40 25.29
C ILE A 45 0.13 -1.91 25.09
N GLY A 46 -1.12 -2.32 24.87
CA GLY A 46 -1.44 -3.71 24.47
C GLY A 46 -1.25 -3.95 22.97
N PRO A 47 -1.34 -5.22 22.49
CA PRO A 47 -1.14 -5.56 21.09
C PRO A 47 -1.98 -4.72 20.12
N VAL A 48 -1.40 -4.40 18.96
CA VAL A 48 -2.00 -3.53 17.95
C VAL A 48 -2.23 -4.32 16.67
N VAL A 49 -3.42 -4.22 16.09
CA VAL A 49 -3.68 -4.74 14.74
C VAL A 49 -3.51 -3.61 13.73
N LEU A 50 -2.57 -3.75 12.82
CA LEU A 50 -2.48 -2.96 11.61
C LEU A 50 -3.40 -3.52 10.55
N GLY A 51 -3.99 -2.62 9.77
CA GLY A 51 -4.75 -2.95 8.58
C GLY A 51 -4.99 -1.68 7.76
N ARG A 52 -5.73 -1.82 6.67
CA ARG A 52 -6.11 -0.70 5.82
C ARG A 52 -7.41 -1.00 5.07
N ASP A 53 -8.04 0.05 4.56
CA ASP A 53 -9.01 -0.11 3.48
C ASP A 53 -8.31 -0.67 2.22
N HIS A 54 -9.08 -1.23 1.29
CA HIS A 54 -8.57 -1.68 0.01
C HIS A 54 -8.33 -0.50 -0.94
N HIS A 55 -8.88 0.69 -0.64
CA HIS A 55 -8.54 1.93 -1.31
C HIS A 55 -7.10 2.38 -0.98
N ASP A 56 -6.13 1.77 -1.66
CA ASP A 56 -4.70 1.97 -1.45
C ASP A 56 -3.91 1.81 -2.75
N VAL A 57 -2.61 2.13 -2.71
CA VAL A 57 -1.72 2.20 -3.87
C VAL A 57 -1.60 0.87 -4.65
N SER A 58 -1.58 -0.28 -3.96
CA SER A 58 -1.33 -1.59 -4.57
C SER A 58 -2.49 -2.57 -4.48
N GLY A 59 -3.35 -2.40 -3.47
CA GLY A 59 -4.34 -3.41 -3.12
C GLY A 59 -5.50 -3.54 -4.12
N THR A 60 -5.70 -2.58 -5.02
CA THR A 60 -6.92 -2.53 -5.84
C THR A 60 -6.65 -2.17 -7.30
N ASP A 61 -7.15 -3.01 -8.19
CA ASP A 61 -7.32 -2.72 -9.61
C ASP A 61 -8.78 -2.36 -9.88
N SER A 62 -9.02 -1.11 -10.29
CA SER A 62 -10.36 -0.53 -10.46
C SER A 62 -10.32 0.57 -11.52
N PRO A 63 -10.73 0.27 -12.77
CA PRO A 63 -10.62 1.22 -13.90
C PRO A 63 -11.46 2.49 -13.70
N TYR A 64 -12.43 2.47 -12.78
CA TYR A 64 -13.32 3.60 -12.49
C TYR A 64 -12.96 4.35 -11.20
N ARG A 65 -11.94 3.89 -10.46
CA ARG A 65 -11.52 4.54 -9.21
C ARG A 65 -10.01 4.45 -8.98
N GLU A 66 -9.49 3.41 -8.35
CA GLU A 66 -8.08 3.33 -7.91
C GLU A 66 -7.04 3.32 -9.03
N THR A 67 -7.37 2.76 -10.20
CA THR A 67 -6.50 2.71 -11.39
C THR A 67 -7.05 3.55 -12.53
N SER A 68 -8.00 4.44 -12.25
CA SER A 68 -8.62 5.30 -13.27
C SER A 68 -7.65 6.26 -13.97
N ASN A 69 -6.55 6.62 -13.30
CA ASN A 69 -5.49 7.48 -13.81
C ASN A 69 -4.36 6.73 -14.55
N ILE A 70 -4.60 5.46 -14.92
CA ILE A 70 -3.66 4.62 -15.67
C ILE A 70 -4.10 4.55 -17.14
N TYR A 71 -3.22 4.98 -18.05
CA TYR A 71 -3.55 5.21 -19.47
C TYR A 71 -2.80 4.32 -20.46
N ASP A 72 -1.95 3.42 -20.00
CA ASP A 72 -1.29 2.41 -20.84
C ASP A 72 -2.22 1.24 -21.24
N GLY A 73 -3.51 1.32 -20.90
CA GLY A 73 -4.52 0.27 -21.11
C GLY A 73 -4.59 -0.75 -19.97
N SER A 74 -3.58 -0.82 -19.09
CA SER A 74 -3.52 -1.84 -18.04
C SER A 74 -4.52 -1.62 -16.90
N LYS A 75 -5.25 -0.50 -16.87
CA LYS A 75 -6.26 -0.23 -15.83
C LYS A 75 -7.38 -1.26 -15.73
N PHE A 76 -7.59 -2.04 -16.80
CA PHE A 76 -8.61 -3.10 -16.88
C PHE A 76 -8.08 -4.49 -16.46
N THR A 77 -6.80 -4.62 -16.13
CA THR A 77 -6.24 -5.88 -15.62
C THR A 77 -6.39 -5.96 -14.10
N ALA A 78 -6.11 -7.12 -13.51
CA ALA A 78 -6.21 -7.36 -12.07
C ALA A 78 -4.90 -7.88 -11.44
N ASP A 79 -3.80 -7.85 -12.21
CA ASP A 79 -2.52 -8.46 -11.81
C ASP A 79 -1.94 -7.80 -10.56
N MET A 80 -2.08 -6.48 -10.40
CA MET A 80 -1.49 -5.75 -9.28
C MET A 80 -2.13 -6.18 -7.96
N ALA A 81 -3.47 -6.22 -7.90
CA ALA A 81 -4.22 -6.63 -6.72
C ALA A 81 -3.96 -8.10 -6.36
N ILE A 82 -3.92 -8.99 -7.35
CA ILE A 82 -3.62 -10.42 -7.15
C ILE A 82 -2.17 -10.62 -6.69
N HIS A 83 -1.20 -9.96 -7.31
CA HIS A 83 0.19 -10.01 -6.86
C HIS A 83 0.32 -9.46 -5.44
N ASN A 84 -0.40 -8.38 -5.10
CA ASN A 84 -0.32 -7.78 -3.77
C ASN A 84 -0.73 -8.75 -2.68
N VAL A 85 -1.94 -9.32 -2.78
CA VAL A 85 -2.47 -10.23 -1.75
C VAL A 85 -1.60 -11.49 -1.61
N ILE A 86 -1.11 -12.03 -2.73
CA ILE A 86 -0.19 -13.16 -2.75
C ILE A 86 1.11 -12.77 -2.06
N GLY A 87 1.70 -11.63 -2.44
CA GLY A 87 2.97 -11.19 -1.89
C GLY A 87 2.94 -10.81 -0.41
N ASP A 88 1.83 -10.27 0.10
CA ASP A 88 1.63 -10.02 1.53
C ASP A 88 1.55 -11.32 2.33
N SER A 89 0.92 -12.35 1.76
CA SER A 89 0.65 -13.63 2.45
C SER A 89 1.91 -14.40 2.85
N PHE A 90 3.02 -14.24 2.11
CA PHE A 90 4.31 -14.86 2.42
C PHE A 90 5.35 -13.87 2.95
N ARG A 91 4.95 -12.63 3.26
CA ARG A 91 5.83 -11.61 3.87
C ARG A 91 5.48 -11.24 5.30
N GLY A 92 4.47 -11.89 5.88
CA GLY A 92 4.21 -11.79 7.31
C GLY A 92 2.90 -11.14 7.70
N ALA A 93 1.96 -10.93 6.77
CA ALA A 93 0.59 -10.62 7.14
C ALA A 93 0.03 -11.71 8.06
N THR A 94 -0.73 -11.32 9.09
CA THR A 94 -1.45 -12.28 9.96
C THR A 94 -2.62 -12.89 9.22
N TRP A 95 -3.30 -12.10 8.38
CA TRP A 95 -4.23 -12.58 7.38
C TRP A 95 -4.22 -11.68 6.15
N VAL A 96 -4.71 -12.23 5.04
CA VAL A 96 -4.92 -11.51 3.78
C VAL A 96 -6.34 -11.74 3.29
N SER A 97 -6.83 -10.85 2.44
CA SER A 97 -8.15 -10.92 1.84
C SER A 97 -8.12 -10.47 0.40
N ILE A 98 -8.94 -11.10 -0.44
CA ILE A 98 -9.17 -10.74 -1.84
C ILE A 98 -10.66 -10.75 -2.10
N HIS A 99 -11.18 -9.66 -2.66
CA HIS A 99 -12.60 -9.45 -2.89
C HIS A 99 -12.88 -9.05 -4.34
N ASN A 100 -14.13 -9.27 -4.75
CA ASN A 100 -14.68 -8.84 -6.03
C ASN A 100 -15.69 -7.72 -5.78
N GLY A 101 -15.42 -6.54 -6.36
CA GLY A 101 -16.38 -5.45 -6.47
C GLY A 101 -16.41 -4.44 -5.32
N GLY A 102 -15.35 -4.39 -4.49
CA GLY A 102 -15.26 -3.36 -3.46
C GLY A 102 -15.25 -1.96 -4.06
N GLY A 103 -16.14 -1.10 -3.57
CA GLY A 103 -16.19 0.30 -3.97
C GLY A 103 -17.15 0.62 -5.10
N VAL A 104 -16.87 0.14 -6.33
CA VAL A 104 -17.66 0.49 -7.52
C VAL A 104 -18.60 -0.62 -8.01
N GLY A 105 -18.61 -1.78 -7.36
CA GLY A 105 -19.62 -2.82 -7.59
C GLY A 105 -19.06 -4.12 -8.18
N TRP A 106 -19.87 -5.18 -8.07
CA TRP A 106 -19.54 -6.54 -8.46
C TRP A 106 -19.11 -6.66 -9.92
N GLY A 107 -17.96 -7.29 -10.17
CA GLY A 107 -17.42 -7.53 -11.51
C GLY A 107 -16.56 -6.40 -12.07
N GLU A 108 -16.57 -5.23 -11.44
CA GLU A 108 -15.86 -4.04 -11.92
C GLU A 108 -14.49 -3.84 -11.26
N VAL A 109 -14.18 -4.58 -10.18
CA VAL A 109 -12.99 -4.39 -9.34
C VAL A 109 -12.49 -5.69 -8.75
N ILE A 110 -11.17 -5.82 -8.68
CA ILE A 110 -10.50 -6.78 -7.80
C ILE A 110 -9.72 -6.00 -6.75
N ASN A 111 -10.03 -6.25 -5.48
CA ASN A 111 -9.50 -5.47 -4.36
C ASN A 111 -9.10 -6.35 -3.18
N GLY A 112 -7.88 -6.18 -2.69
CA GLY A 112 -7.30 -6.94 -1.59
C GLY A 112 -6.75 -6.06 -0.45
N GLY A 113 -6.59 -6.70 0.70
CA GLY A 113 -6.12 -6.08 1.93
C GLY A 113 -5.51 -7.10 2.87
N PHE A 114 -4.94 -6.60 3.96
CA PHE A 114 -4.26 -7.39 4.96
C PHE A 114 -4.67 -6.97 6.37
N GLY A 115 -4.40 -7.84 7.33
CA GLY A 115 -4.24 -7.45 8.72
C GLY A 115 -2.99 -8.08 9.32
N MET A 116 -2.36 -7.35 10.24
CA MET A 116 -1.10 -7.73 10.86
C MET A 116 -1.15 -7.42 12.36
N LEU A 117 -0.94 -8.44 13.18
CA LEU A 117 -0.79 -8.31 14.61
C LEU A 117 0.64 -7.88 14.94
N LEU A 118 0.75 -6.78 15.68
CA LEU A 118 1.96 -6.35 16.39
C LEU A 118 1.82 -6.75 17.85
N ASP A 119 2.61 -7.74 18.26
CA ASP A 119 2.60 -8.31 19.60
C ASP A 119 3.85 -7.97 20.41
N GLY A 120 4.72 -7.10 19.89
CA GLY A 120 5.98 -6.71 20.51
C GLY A 120 7.13 -7.68 20.28
N SER A 121 6.92 -8.76 19.51
CA SER A 121 7.99 -9.70 19.20
C SER A 121 8.93 -9.17 18.12
N ALA A 122 10.19 -9.63 18.16
CA ALA A 122 11.16 -9.41 17.08
C ALA A 122 10.70 -10.07 15.76
N GLU A 123 9.86 -11.11 15.85
CA GLU A 123 9.26 -11.73 14.67
C GLU A 123 8.25 -10.79 13.99
N ALA A 124 7.40 -10.11 14.76
CA ALA A 124 6.48 -9.11 14.24
C ALA A 124 7.23 -7.93 13.60
N GLU A 125 8.36 -7.51 14.17
CA GLU A 125 9.25 -6.49 13.58
C GLU A 125 9.82 -6.92 12.21
N SER A 126 10.30 -8.16 12.09
CA SER A 126 10.78 -8.65 10.80
C SER A 126 9.66 -8.70 9.76
N LYS A 127 8.47 -9.18 10.16
CA LYS A 127 7.28 -9.27 9.31
C LYS A 127 6.75 -7.91 8.86
N LEU A 128 6.64 -6.93 9.75
CA LEU A 128 6.13 -5.60 9.41
C LEU A 128 7.04 -4.90 8.40
N ASN A 129 8.36 -5.03 8.56
CA ASN A 129 9.33 -4.40 7.64
C ASN A 129 9.24 -5.01 6.24
N ASN A 130 9.15 -6.34 6.13
CA ASN A 130 9.08 -7.01 4.84
C ASN A 130 7.73 -6.79 4.12
N MET A 131 6.62 -6.95 4.85
CA MET A 131 5.28 -6.86 4.26
C MET A 131 4.92 -5.42 3.89
N LEU A 132 5.11 -4.44 4.79
CA LEU A 132 4.73 -3.04 4.51
C LEU A 132 5.60 -2.43 3.40
N PHE A 133 6.86 -2.85 3.29
CA PHE A 133 7.71 -2.48 2.18
C PHE A 133 7.12 -2.99 0.85
N TYR A 134 6.67 -4.23 0.80
CA TYR A 134 6.08 -4.82 -0.40
C TYR A 134 4.69 -4.26 -0.74
N ASP A 135 3.78 -4.20 0.24
CA ASP A 135 2.39 -3.73 0.08
C ASP A 135 2.31 -2.31 -0.48
N VAL A 136 3.32 -1.48 -0.25
CA VAL A 136 3.40 -0.14 -0.84
C VAL A 136 4.15 -0.15 -2.17
N ASN A 137 5.35 -0.73 -2.22
CA ASN A 137 6.22 -0.57 -3.39
C ASN A 137 5.76 -1.41 -4.60
N ASN A 138 4.95 -2.45 -4.42
CA ASN A 138 4.33 -3.20 -5.52
C ASN A 138 3.51 -2.27 -6.44
N GLY A 139 2.57 -1.52 -5.85
CA GLY A 139 1.70 -0.61 -6.57
C GLY A 139 2.45 0.61 -7.10
N ILE A 140 3.43 1.15 -6.36
CA ILE A 140 4.30 2.22 -6.88
C ILE A 140 5.06 1.72 -8.12
N ALA A 141 5.64 0.53 -8.09
CA ALA A 141 6.35 -0.05 -9.23
C ALA A 141 5.42 -0.24 -10.44
N ARG A 142 4.22 -0.81 -10.24
CA ARG A 142 3.23 -0.97 -11.32
C ARG A 142 2.81 0.38 -11.89
N ARG A 143 2.46 1.35 -11.04
CA ARG A 143 2.04 2.70 -11.47
C ARG A 143 3.17 3.44 -12.21
N SER A 144 4.42 3.25 -11.78
CA SER A 144 5.60 3.76 -12.47
C SER A 144 5.75 3.13 -13.86
N TRP A 145 5.56 1.82 -13.97
CA TRP A 145 5.57 1.12 -15.27
C TRP A 145 4.49 1.66 -16.20
N ALA A 146 3.31 1.94 -15.65
CA ALA A 146 2.20 2.59 -16.34
C ALA A 146 2.41 4.09 -16.61
N ARG A 147 3.63 4.61 -16.43
CA ARG A 147 4.08 5.97 -16.75
C ARG A 147 3.45 7.08 -15.89
N ASN A 148 3.01 6.75 -14.67
CA ASN A 148 2.62 7.80 -13.72
C ASN A 148 3.85 8.53 -13.19
N GLU A 149 3.92 9.85 -13.39
CA GLU A 149 5.10 10.68 -13.05
C GLU A 149 5.47 10.60 -11.56
N GLU A 150 4.49 10.74 -10.67
CA GLU A 150 4.70 10.69 -9.23
C GLU A 150 5.18 9.31 -8.76
N ALA A 151 4.67 8.24 -9.38
CA ALA A 151 5.13 6.88 -9.10
C ALA A 151 6.56 6.63 -9.61
N ILE A 152 6.94 7.18 -10.77
CA ILE A 152 8.33 7.13 -11.28
C ILE A 152 9.27 7.84 -10.30
N PHE A 153 8.89 9.02 -9.81
CA PHE A 153 9.65 9.75 -8.81
C PHE A 153 9.80 8.92 -7.51
N ALA A 154 8.68 8.42 -6.98
CA ALA A 154 8.67 7.66 -5.74
C ALA A 154 9.49 6.37 -5.82
N ILE A 155 9.38 5.60 -6.91
CA ILE A 155 10.09 4.33 -7.04
C ILE A 155 11.60 4.53 -7.23
N LYS A 156 12.03 5.58 -7.93
CA LYS A 156 13.45 5.93 -8.06
C LYS A 156 14.06 6.26 -6.70
N ARG A 157 13.36 7.08 -5.91
CA ARG A 157 13.77 7.41 -4.53
C ARG A 157 13.86 6.16 -3.65
N GLU A 158 12.92 5.22 -3.80
CA GLU A 158 12.97 3.97 -3.05
C GLU A 158 14.14 3.08 -3.48
N MET A 159 14.41 2.95 -4.79
CA MET A 159 15.54 2.17 -5.30
C MET A 159 16.90 2.74 -4.85
N GLU A 160 17.02 4.07 -4.73
CA GLU A 160 18.20 4.72 -4.16
C GLU A 160 18.38 4.39 -2.67
N ARG A 161 17.28 4.33 -1.91
CA ARG A 161 17.30 4.03 -0.48
C ARG A 161 17.48 2.54 -0.18
N THR A 162 16.94 1.68 -1.03
CA THR A 162 16.86 0.23 -0.83
C THR A 162 17.56 -0.50 -1.98
N PRO A 163 18.88 -0.76 -1.90
CA PRO A 163 19.67 -1.33 -3.00
C PRO A 163 19.19 -2.71 -3.50
N GLY A 164 18.46 -3.45 -2.67
CA GLY A 164 17.86 -4.74 -3.04
C GLY A 164 16.63 -4.61 -3.94
N LEU A 165 15.99 -3.43 -4.00
CA LEU A 165 14.85 -3.18 -4.87
C LEU A 165 15.33 -2.83 -6.27
N LYS A 166 15.00 -3.67 -7.24
CA LYS A 166 15.25 -3.42 -8.66
C LYS A 166 13.97 -3.60 -9.43
N VAL A 167 13.46 -2.51 -10.00
CA VAL A 167 12.26 -2.52 -10.85
C VAL A 167 12.58 -2.04 -12.26
N THR A 168 11.75 -2.44 -13.21
CA THR A 168 11.83 -1.95 -14.58
C THR A 168 11.20 -0.55 -14.66
N LEU A 169 11.95 0.42 -15.18
CA LEU A 169 11.42 1.75 -15.48
C LEU A 169 10.96 1.82 -16.94
N ALA A 170 9.79 2.40 -17.17
CA ALA A 170 9.30 2.63 -18.52
C ALA A 170 10.14 3.72 -19.21
N ASN A 171 10.52 3.48 -20.47
CA ASN A 171 11.09 4.51 -21.33
C ASN A 171 9.93 5.31 -21.95
N ILE A 172 9.95 6.62 -21.76
CA ILE A 172 8.94 7.51 -22.34
C ILE A 172 9.35 7.82 -23.78
N VAL A 173 8.44 7.57 -24.72
CA VAL A 173 8.63 7.91 -26.13
C VAL A 173 8.10 9.32 -26.38
N ASP A 174 8.75 10.04 -27.29
CA ASP A 174 8.27 11.36 -27.73
C ASP A 174 6.99 11.19 -28.57
N ASP A 175 5.93 11.91 -28.21
CA ASP A 175 4.66 11.86 -28.90
C ASP A 175 4.75 12.32 -30.37
N ASN A 176 5.73 13.18 -30.70
CA ASN A 176 6.00 13.62 -32.07
C ASN A 176 6.33 12.47 -33.03
N ILE A 177 6.78 11.32 -32.50
CA ILE A 177 7.06 10.13 -33.31
C ILE A 177 5.75 9.54 -33.88
N PHE A 178 4.62 9.69 -33.19
CA PHE A 178 3.33 9.18 -33.63
C PHE A 178 2.63 10.08 -34.65
N GLU A 179 3.03 11.35 -34.80
CA GLU A 179 2.40 12.29 -35.75
C GLU A 179 2.61 11.88 -37.23
N ASN A 180 3.56 10.99 -37.49
CA ASN A 180 3.93 10.51 -38.83
C ASN A 180 3.56 9.04 -39.08
N ILE A 181 2.72 8.43 -38.24
CA ILE A 181 2.20 7.06 -38.37
C ILE A 181 0.72 7.14 -38.76
#